data_AF-A0A958QTY3-F1
#
_entry.id   AF-A0A958QTY3-F1
#
_cell.length_a   1.000
_cell.length_b   1.000
_cell.length_c   1.000
_cell.angle_alpha   90.00
_cell.angle_beta   90.00
_cell.angle_gamma   90.00
#
_symmetry.space_group_name_H-M   'P 1'
#
loop_
_entity.id
_entity.type
_entity.pdbx_description
1 polymer ?
#
loop_
_entity_poly.entity_id
_entity_poly.type
_entity_poly.pdbx_seq_one_letter_code
_entity_poly.pdbx_strand_id
1 'polypeptide(L)'
;PVPVLEVKSQEQRLGLAANVAQNVVSLKGQCHLLGVVGDDLSAQELKKLLKTANVSTDTLLVDPDRPTTRKTRLMAGNHHLARVDFERKQFLSPKTEKQLLERTQDLLGGMDVVVIEDYAKGMFSEKSTQSIIKLAHEKKIPVFVDPHRTTPLSYYRGADVFKPNREEAYILSGLNLDELREDENTLNNVCNQLTEKVGCKHLVVTLGKEGMLHIEGDSQFALPTQAKQTFDVTGAGDTVLATLSLAWAAGFDLNEACIAANSAAGIVVGKMGCVPCEFDELLAALRS
;
A
#
# COMPACT_ATOMS: atom_id res chain seq x y z
N PRO A 1 -27.68 -28.20 7.32
CA PRO A 1 -26.34 -28.71 7.72
C PRO A 1 -25.32 -27.56 7.74
N VAL A 2 -24.63 -27.35 8.87
CA VAL A 2 -23.55 -26.35 8.99
C VAL A 2 -22.23 -27.04 8.62
N PRO A 3 -21.40 -26.48 7.72
CA PRO A 3 -20.08 -27.05 7.41
C PRO A 3 -19.21 -27.08 8.68
N VAL A 4 -18.67 -28.25 9.02
CA VAL A 4 -17.70 -28.42 10.11
C VAL A 4 -16.32 -28.55 9.48
N LEU A 5 -15.37 -27.74 9.96
CA LEU A 5 -13.98 -27.77 9.51
C LEU A 5 -13.07 -28.16 10.66
N GLU A 6 -12.28 -29.20 10.47
CA GLU A 6 -11.20 -29.58 11.37
C GLU A 6 -9.91 -28.87 10.94
N VAL A 7 -9.38 -28.01 11.82
CA VAL A 7 -8.17 -27.23 11.54
C VAL A 7 -6.94 -28.13 11.62
N LYS A 8 -6.32 -28.40 10.47
CA LYS A 8 -5.06 -29.17 10.39
C LYS A 8 -3.80 -28.32 10.52
N SER A 9 -3.86 -27.07 10.09
CA SER A 9 -2.76 -26.11 10.15
C SER A 9 -3.32 -24.68 10.18
N GLN A 10 -2.54 -23.77 10.73
CA GLN A 10 -2.83 -22.35 10.78
C GLN A 10 -1.55 -21.59 10.45
N GLU A 11 -1.66 -20.60 9.57
CA GLU A 11 -0.58 -19.69 9.22
C GLU A 11 -1.06 -18.26 9.42
N GLN A 12 -0.19 -17.40 9.94
CA GLN A 12 -0.45 -15.98 10.15
C GLN A 12 0.61 -15.17 9.43
N ARG A 13 0.17 -14.11 8.74
CA ARG A 13 1.04 -13.25 7.94
C ARG A 13 0.70 -11.80 8.18
N LEU A 14 1.71 -10.93 8.04
CA LEU A 14 1.51 -9.50 7.99
C LEU A 14 0.74 -9.18 6.70
N GLY A 15 -0.19 -8.24 6.82
CA GLY A 15 -0.99 -7.74 5.71
C GLY A 15 -1.26 -6.26 5.92
N LEU A 16 -1.90 -5.64 4.94
CA LEU A 16 -2.15 -4.20 4.97
C LEU A 16 -0.82 -3.42 5.08
N ALA A 17 -0.83 -2.25 5.74
CA ALA A 17 0.36 -1.41 5.91
C ALA A 17 1.52 -2.14 6.62
N ALA A 18 1.24 -3.20 7.38
CA ALA A 18 2.29 -4.02 7.99
C ALA A 18 3.08 -4.84 6.96
N ASN A 19 2.47 -5.21 5.84
CA ASN A 19 3.17 -5.87 4.73
C ASN A 19 4.03 -4.89 3.93
N VAL A 20 3.58 -3.64 3.76
CA VAL A 20 4.42 -2.55 3.22
C VAL A 20 5.66 -2.38 4.10
N ALA A 21 5.48 -2.23 5.41
CA ALA A 21 6.59 -2.09 6.36
C ALA A 21 7.54 -3.30 6.35
N GLN A 22 6.99 -4.52 6.27
CA GLN A 22 7.78 -5.73 6.15
C GLN A 22 8.63 -5.74 4.87
N ASN A 23 8.08 -5.33 3.73
CA ASN A 23 8.83 -5.24 2.48
C ASN A 23 9.97 -4.22 2.58
N VAL A 24 9.72 -3.04 3.14
CA VAL A 24 10.78 -2.03 3.36
C VAL A 24 11.94 -2.61 4.18
N VAL A 25 11.65 -3.29 5.29
CA VAL A 25 12.69 -3.90 6.14
C VAL A 25 13.41 -5.07 5.46
N SER A 26 12.68 -5.90 4.71
CA SER A 26 13.26 -7.06 3.98
C SER A 26 14.22 -6.60 2.87
N LEU A 27 13.95 -5.43 2.30
CA LEU A 27 14.81 -4.73 1.34
C LEU A 27 15.91 -3.88 2.01
N LYS A 28 16.16 -4.07 3.32
CA LYS A 28 17.19 -3.39 4.13
C LYS A 28 16.93 -1.90 4.41
N GLY A 29 15.72 -1.41 4.17
CA GLY A 29 15.27 -0.08 4.57
C GLY A 29 14.91 -0.01 6.06
N GLN A 30 14.71 1.22 6.55
CA GLN A 30 14.16 1.50 7.88
C GLN A 30 12.71 1.95 7.74
N CYS A 31 11.82 1.47 8.62
CA CYS A 31 10.40 1.79 8.55
C CYS A 31 9.81 2.02 9.94
N HIS A 32 9.11 3.15 10.10
CA HIS A 32 8.25 3.42 11.24
C HIS A 32 6.78 3.17 10.84
N LEU A 33 6.21 2.06 11.33
CA LEU A 33 4.82 1.72 11.07
C LEU A 33 3.88 2.46 12.04
N LEU A 34 3.32 3.59 11.59
CA LEU A 34 2.29 4.30 12.33
C LEU A 34 0.90 3.80 11.89
N GLY A 35 0.21 3.11 12.80
CA GLY A 35 -1.12 2.57 12.57
C GLY A 35 -1.90 2.45 13.87
N VAL A 36 -3.20 2.15 13.77
CA VAL A 36 -4.08 1.98 14.94
C VAL A 36 -4.45 0.51 15.10
N VAL A 37 -4.23 -0.03 16.30
CA VAL A 37 -4.59 -1.40 16.70
C VAL A 37 -5.56 -1.37 17.87
N GLY A 38 -6.30 -2.45 18.08
CA GLY A 38 -7.14 -2.63 19.26
C GLY A 38 -6.34 -2.99 20.51
N ASP A 39 -7.02 -3.08 21.64
CA ASP A 39 -6.51 -3.76 22.85
C ASP A 39 -7.04 -5.20 22.89
N ASP A 40 -6.54 -6.03 21.97
CA ASP A 40 -7.03 -7.40 21.75
C ASP A 40 -5.90 -8.40 21.46
N LEU A 41 -6.26 -9.70 21.44
CA LEU A 41 -5.31 -10.78 21.13
C LEU A 41 -4.70 -10.61 19.73
N SER A 42 -5.49 -10.13 18.76
CA SER A 42 -5.03 -9.87 17.41
C SER A 42 -3.90 -8.82 17.37
N ALA A 43 -3.96 -7.79 18.22
CA ALA A 43 -2.88 -6.82 18.35
C ALA A 43 -1.59 -7.45 18.88
N GLN A 44 -1.72 -8.39 19.84
CA GLN A 44 -0.57 -9.11 20.38
C GLN A 44 0.07 -10.04 19.34
N GLU A 45 -0.75 -10.74 18.55
CA GLU A 45 -0.31 -11.56 17.42
C GLU A 45 0.41 -10.71 16.37
N LEU A 46 -0.18 -9.58 15.98
CA LEU A 46 0.41 -8.63 15.03
C LEU A 46 1.78 -8.13 15.52
N LYS A 47 1.89 -7.72 16.79
CA LYS A 47 3.17 -7.27 17.38
C LYS A 47 4.24 -8.35 17.37
N LYS A 48 3.87 -9.62 17.59
CA LYS A 48 4.82 -10.76 17.49
C LYS A 48 5.31 -10.93 16.05
N LEU A 49 4.41 -10.90 15.07
CA LEU A 49 4.77 -11.01 13.66
C LEU A 49 5.66 -9.85 13.19
N LEU A 50 5.34 -8.62 13.59
CA LEU A 50 6.15 -7.43 13.30
C LEU A 50 7.56 -7.57 13.87
N LYS A 51 7.69 -8.04 15.11
CA LYS A 51 8.99 -8.29 15.75
C LYS A 51 9.80 -9.35 15.01
N THR A 52 9.17 -10.45 14.58
CA THR A 52 9.84 -11.47 13.75
C THR A 52 10.31 -10.91 12.40
N ALA A 53 9.55 -9.97 11.83
CA ALA A 53 9.89 -9.25 10.61
C ALA A 53 10.86 -8.06 10.85
N ASN A 54 11.37 -7.86 12.07
CA ASN A 54 12.22 -6.73 12.45
C ASN A 54 11.59 -5.34 12.22
N VAL A 55 10.27 -5.24 12.24
CA VAL A 55 9.53 -3.97 12.18
C VAL A 55 9.21 -3.52 13.61
N SER A 56 9.56 -2.27 13.96
CA SER A 56 9.24 -1.72 15.28
C SER A 56 7.73 -1.57 15.49
N THR A 57 7.29 -1.82 16.72
CA THR A 57 5.89 -1.69 17.15
C THR A 57 5.62 -0.41 17.95
N ASP A 58 6.66 0.40 18.21
CA ASP A 58 6.60 1.49 19.20
C ASP A 58 5.76 2.68 18.74
N THR A 59 5.53 2.76 17.43
CA THR A 59 4.72 3.79 16.78
C THR A 59 3.26 3.42 16.65
N LEU A 60 2.86 2.18 16.99
CA LEU A 60 1.45 1.78 16.94
C LEU A 60 0.64 2.47 18.04
N LEU A 61 -0.51 3.02 17.66
CA LEU A 61 -1.50 3.56 18.58
C LEU A 61 -2.49 2.48 18.99
N VAL A 62 -2.88 2.47 20.25
CA VAL A 62 -3.89 1.54 20.78
C VAL A 62 -5.21 2.30 20.95
N ASP A 63 -6.27 1.77 20.33
CA ASP A 63 -7.64 2.26 20.45
C ASP A 63 -8.53 1.10 20.94
N PRO A 64 -8.89 1.06 22.24
CA PRO A 64 -9.65 -0.06 22.81
C PRO A 64 -11.08 -0.16 22.26
N ASP A 65 -11.59 0.88 21.62
CA ASP A 65 -12.94 0.91 21.06
C ASP A 65 -13.02 0.27 19.66
N ARG A 66 -11.91 -0.19 19.08
CA ARG A 66 -11.89 -0.88 17.78
C ARG A 66 -11.14 -2.21 17.84
N PRO A 67 -11.59 -3.22 17.07
CA PRO A 67 -10.80 -4.42 16.90
C PRO A 67 -9.59 -4.14 16.01
N THR A 68 -8.48 -4.83 16.26
CA THR A 68 -7.37 -4.90 15.31
C THR A 68 -7.85 -5.57 14.03
N THR A 69 -7.60 -4.93 12.89
CA THR A 69 -8.04 -5.45 11.59
C THR A 69 -7.40 -6.81 11.30
N ARG A 70 -8.21 -7.85 11.13
CA ARG A 70 -7.75 -9.21 10.83
C ARG A 70 -8.65 -9.89 9.82
N LYS A 71 -8.05 -10.54 8.82
CA LYS A 71 -8.77 -11.32 7.80
C LYS A 71 -8.40 -12.78 7.92
N THR A 72 -9.37 -13.62 8.26
CA THR A 72 -9.19 -15.08 8.36
C THR A 72 -9.73 -15.74 7.10
N ARG A 73 -8.89 -16.48 6.38
CA ARG A 73 -9.30 -17.27 5.21
C ARG A 73 -9.43 -18.73 5.62
N LEU A 74 -10.61 -19.31 5.49
CA LEU A 74 -10.85 -20.74 5.72
C LEU A 74 -10.60 -21.47 4.40
N MET A 75 -9.73 -22.49 4.42
CA MET A 75 -9.35 -23.25 3.24
C MET A 75 -9.52 -24.76 3.46
N ALA A 76 -9.89 -25.47 2.39
CA ALA A 76 -9.88 -26.94 2.34
C ALA A 76 -9.09 -27.40 1.11
N GLY A 77 -7.92 -27.99 1.35
CA GLY A 77 -6.92 -28.18 0.29
C GLY A 77 -6.56 -26.83 -0.32
N ASN A 78 -6.71 -26.70 -1.65
CA ASN A 78 -6.42 -25.47 -2.39
C ASN A 78 -7.65 -24.56 -2.60
N HIS A 79 -8.78 -24.83 -1.93
CA HIS A 79 -10.03 -24.08 -2.13
C HIS A 79 -10.30 -23.14 -0.96
N HIS A 80 -10.59 -21.86 -1.26
CA HIS A 80 -11.11 -20.91 -0.28
C HIS A 80 -12.59 -21.18 -0.02
N LEU A 81 -12.93 -21.51 1.22
CA LEU A 81 -14.31 -21.80 1.64
C LEU A 81 -15.03 -20.54 2.12
N ALA A 82 -14.37 -19.74 2.94
CA ALA A 82 -14.94 -18.52 3.49
C ALA A 82 -13.85 -17.54 3.93
N ARG A 83 -14.23 -16.27 4.07
CA ARG A 83 -13.41 -15.24 4.67
C ARG A 83 -14.16 -14.58 5.83
N VAL A 84 -13.51 -14.47 6.97
CA VAL A 84 -14.02 -13.80 8.17
C VAL A 84 -13.17 -12.57 8.43
N ASP A 85 -13.78 -11.39 8.27
CA ASP A 85 -13.13 -10.10 8.44
C ASP A 85 -13.52 -9.49 9.80
N PHE A 86 -12.54 -9.24 10.66
CA PHE A 86 -12.69 -8.50 11.91
C PHE A 86 -12.18 -7.09 11.66
N GLU A 87 -13.08 -6.12 11.46
CA GLU A 87 -12.70 -4.75 11.13
C GLU A 87 -13.79 -3.75 11.53
N ARG A 88 -13.39 -2.48 11.75
CA ARG A 88 -14.30 -1.35 11.93
C ARG A 88 -13.91 -0.27 10.92
N LYS A 89 -14.86 0.15 10.06
CA LYS A 89 -14.63 1.16 9.01
C LYS A 89 -14.96 2.60 9.44
N GLN A 90 -15.50 2.76 10.64
CA GLN A 90 -15.83 4.08 11.17
C GLN A 90 -14.54 4.85 11.46
N PHE A 91 -14.58 6.16 11.20
CA PHE A 91 -13.43 7.04 11.41
C PHE A 91 -12.91 6.98 12.86
N LEU A 92 -11.63 7.32 13.02
CA LEU A 92 -11.01 7.49 14.34
C LEU A 92 -11.84 8.45 15.20
N SER A 93 -11.84 8.20 16.52
CA SER A 93 -12.36 9.19 17.46
C SER A 93 -11.52 10.48 17.35
N PRO A 94 -12.07 11.67 17.68
CA PRO A 94 -11.28 12.90 17.69
C PRO A 94 -10.00 12.81 18.55
N LYS A 95 -10.03 12.00 19.62
CA LYS A 95 -8.87 11.74 20.48
C LYS A 95 -7.80 10.93 19.75
N THR A 96 -8.18 9.81 19.13
CA THR A 96 -7.25 8.94 18.40
C THR A 96 -6.71 9.64 17.14
N GLU A 97 -7.54 10.42 16.43
CA GLU A 97 -7.09 11.24 15.29
C GLU A 97 -6.06 12.29 15.72
N LYS A 98 -6.27 12.95 16.87
CA LYS A 98 -5.29 13.89 17.42
C LYS A 98 -3.96 13.20 17.75
N GLN A 99 -4.00 12.04 18.40
CA GLN A 99 -2.79 11.26 18.70
C GLN A 99 -2.05 10.80 17.44
N LEU A 100 -2.79 10.44 16.38
CA LEU A 100 -2.21 10.13 15.08
C LEU A 100 -1.41 11.32 14.54
N LEU A 101 -1.99 12.51 14.53
CA LEU A 101 -1.31 13.71 13.99
C LEU A 101 -0.11 14.14 14.84
N GLU A 102 -0.23 14.08 16.18
CA GLU A 102 0.88 14.36 17.09
C GLU A 102 2.04 13.38 16.85
N ARG A 103 1.74 12.08 16.76
CA ARG A 103 2.76 11.06 16.50
C ARG A 103 3.38 11.19 15.12
N THR A 104 2.59 11.54 14.09
CA THR A 104 3.15 11.87 12.77
C THR A 104 4.14 13.00 12.88
N GLN A 105 3.78 14.11 13.55
CA GLN A 105 4.65 15.27 13.70
C GLN A 105 5.98 14.94 14.39
N ASP A 106 5.94 14.09 15.44
CA ASP A 106 7.13 13.65 16.15
C ASP A 106 8.07 12.79 15.28
N LEU A 107 7.50 11.96 14.40
CA LEU A 107 8.26 11.02 13.56
C LEU A 107 8.86 11.67 12.31
N LEU A 108 8.27 12.74 11.78
CA LEU A 108 8.73 13.36 10.54
C LEU A 108 10.18 13.84 10.60
N GLY A 109 10.70 14.16 11.79
CA GLY A 109 12.10 14.56 11.96
C GLY A 109 13.07 13.42 11.63
N GLY A 110 13.60 13.40 10.40
CA GLY A 110 14.58 12.41 9.94
C GLY A 110 14.03 11.33 9.01
N MET A 111 12.80 11.48 8.52
CA MET A 111 12.24 10.59 7.49
C MET A 111 12.55 11.13 6.09
N ASP A 112 12.84 10.22 5.16
CA ASP A 112 13.08 10.55 3.75
C ASP A 112 11.79 10.56 2.93
N VAL A 113 10.78 9.78 3.33
CA VAL A 113 9.49 9.62 2.65
C VAL A 113 8.38 9.37 3.67
N VAL A 114 7.18 9.91 3.39
CA VAL A 114 5.93 9.50 4.06
C VAL A 114 5.11 8.64 3.11
N VAL A 115 4.63 7.49 3.58
CA VAL A 115 3.71 6.62 2.83
C VAL A 115 2.34 6.65 3.50
N ILE A 116 1.31 7.01 2.74
CA ILE A 116 -0.09 6.89 3.12
C ILE A 116 -0.67 5.69 2.37
N GLU A 117 -0.84 4.59 3.09
CA GLU A 117 -1.43 3.36 2.58
C GLU A 117 -2.90 3.27 3.02
N ASP A 118 -3.84 3.65 2.14
CA ASP A 118 -5.27 3.66 2.48
C ASP A 118 -6.00 2.38 2.09
N TYR A 119 -6.53 1.67 3.08
CA TYR A 119 -7.41 0.50 2.90
C TYR A 119 -8.89 0.79 3.17
N ALA A 120 -9.28 2.05 3.30
CA ALA A 120 -10.63 2.50 3.67
C ALA A 120 -11.17 1.82 4.95
N LYS A 121 -10.32 1.73 5.98
CA LYS A 121 -10.65 1.15 7.30
C LYS A 121 -10.92 2.20 8.37
N GLY A 122 -11.21 3.44 7.97
CA GLY A 122 -11.54 4.53 8.89
C GLY A 122 -10.35 5.09 9.66
N MET A 123 -9.12 4.82 9.24
CA MET A 123 -7.94 5.49 9.79
C MET A 123 -7.81 6.93 9.28
N PHE A 124 -8.08 7.12 7.99
CA PHE A 124 -7.92 8.39 7.30
C PHE A 124 -9.26 9.08 7.10
N SER A 125 -9.46 10.24 7.73
CA SER A 125 -10.44 11.26 7.35
C SER A 125 -9.78 12.30 6.43
N GLU A 126 -10.57 13.03 5.63
CA GLU A 126 -10.04 14.06 4.70
C GLU A 126 -9.13 15.04 5.44
N LYS A 127 -9.59 15.48 6.62
CA LYS A 127 -8.86 16.39 7.50
C LYS A 127 -7.52 15.79 7.94
N SER A 128 -7.52 14.53 8.40
CA SER A 128 -6.29 13.88 8.85
C SER A 128 -5.30 13.66 7.71
N THR A 129 -5.75 13.20 6.54
CA THR A 129 -4.89 12.98 5.38
C THR A 129 -4.25 14.27 4.90
N GLN A 130 -5.04 15.33 4.74
CA GLN A 130 -4.54 16.64 4.34
C GLN A 130 -3.59 17.25 5.38
N SER A 131 -3.83 17.00 6.68
CA SER A 131 -2.92 17.43 7.74
C SER A 131 -1.58 16.69 7.68
N ILE A 132 -1.58 15.38 7.42
CA ILE A 132 -0.36 14.58 7.26
C ILE A 132 0.45 15.09 6.05
N ILE A 133 -0.22 15.29 4.90
CA ILE A 133 0.42 15.81 3.69
C ILE A 133 1.07 17.17 3.96
N LYS A 134 0.32 18.08 4.59
CA LYS A 134 0.82 19.40 4.96
C LYS A 134 2.05 19.32 5.89
N LEU A 135 1.99 18.52 6.95
CA LEU A 135 3.10 18.38 7.91
C LEU A 135 4.36 17.82 7.23
N ALA A 136 4.21 16.85 6.33
CA ALA A 136 5.34 16.31 5.56
C ALA A 136 5.97 17.38 4.66
N HIS A 137 5.15 18.16 3.95
CA HIS A 137 5.62 19.25 3.09
C HIS A 137 6.28 20.40 3.84
N GLU A 138 5.82 20.75 5.04
CA GLU A 138 6.49 21.72 5.94
C GLU A 138 7.93 21.28 6.28
N LYS A 139 8.20 19.97 6.24
CA LYS A 139 9.53 19.37 6.42
C LYS A 139 10.24 19.03 5.11
N LYS A 140 9.61 19.33 3.96
CA LYS A 140 10.09 18.98 2.61
C LYS A 140 10.25 17.47 2.39
N ILE A 141 9.39 16.68 3.03
CA ILE A 141 9.37 15.23 2.90
C ILE A 141 8.27 14.86 1.89
N PRO A 142 8.60 14.14 0.82
CA PRO A 142 7.64 13.74 -0.20
C PRO A 142 6.65 12.71 0.34
N VAL A 143 5.42 12.78 -0.16
CA VAL A 143 4.30 11.93 0.23
C VAL A 143 3.89 11.00 -0.90
N PHE A 144 3.97 9.71 -0.63
CA PHE A 144 3.54 8.64 -1.51
C PHE A 144 2.18 8.13 -1.01
N VAL A 145 1.24 7.96 -1.93
CA VAL A 145 -0.12 7.52 -1.61
C VAL A 145 -0.48 6.30 -2.42
N ASP A 146 -0.91 5.23 -1.74
CA ASP A 146 -1.67 4.12 -2.35
C ASP A 146 -3.15 4.29 -1.97
N PRO A 147 -4.02 4.67 -2.93
CA PRO A 147 -5.39 5.03 -2.64
C PRO A 147 -6.31 3.82 -2.54
N HIS A 148 -7.39 3.95 -1.78
CA HIS A 148 -8.52 3.03 -1.93
C HIS A 148 -9.56 3.58 -2.92
N ARG A 149 -10.11 2.71 -3.78
CA ARG A 149 -11.15 3.05 -4.78
C ARG A 149 -12.44 3.70 -4.23
N THR A 150 -12.69 3.58 -2.92
CA THR A 150 -13.89 4.14 -2.26
C THR A 150 -13.63 5.44 -1.53
N THR A 151 -12.37 5.87 -1.42
CA THR A 151 -12.00 7.10 -0.74
C THR A 151 -11.96 8.24 -1.76
N PRO A 152 -12.64 9.38 -1.50
CA PRO A 152 -12.67 10.49 -2.44
C PRO A 152 -11.26 11.01 -2.77
N LEU A 153 -11.01 11.35 -4.04
CA LEU A 153 -9.73 11.90 -4.50
C LEU A 153 -9.30 13.16 -3.73
N SER A 154 -10.24 13.93 -3.20
CA SER A 154 -9.94 15.16 -2.44
C SER A 154 -9.05 14.91 -1.22
N TYR A 155 -9.06 13.68 -0.67
CA TYR A 155 -8.24 13.28 0.47
C TYR A 155 -6.74 13.35 0.14
N TYR A 156 -6.39 13.07 -1.11
CA TYR A 156 -5.01 12.85 -1.54
C TYR A 156 -4.41 14.07 -2.24
N ARG A 157 -5.12 15.20 -2.27
CA ARG A 157 -4.64 16.42 -2.91
C ARG A 157 -3.29 16.84 -2.36
N GLY A 158 -2.35 17.12 -3.25
CA GLY A 158 -0.97 17.48 -2.91
C GLY A 158 -0.04 16.30 -2.66
N ALA A 159 -0.45 15.05 -2.86
CA ALA A 159 0.49 13.93 -2.85
C ALA A 159 1.58 14.12 -3.93
N ASP A 160 2.84 13.78 -3.64
CA ASP A 160 3.94 13.87 -4.60
C ASP A 160 3.90 12.71 -5.60
N VAL A 161 3.65 11.51 -5.08
CA VAL A 161 3.47 10.28 -5.86
C VAL A 161 2.12 9.66 -5.55
N PHE A 162 1.28 9.50 -6.57
CA PHE A 162 -0.02 8.82 -6.46
C PHE A 162 0.06 7.47 -7.18
N LYS A 163 -0.21 6.36 -6.48
CA LYS A 163 -0.02 5.01 -7.01
C LYS A 163 -1.30 4.15 -7.02
N PRO A 164 -2.30 4.43 -7.86
CA PRO A 164 -3.46 3.53 -7.98
C PRO A 164 -3.11 2.26 -8.80
N ASN A 165 -3.88 1.20 -8.63
CA ASN A 165 -3.99 0.17 -9.67
C ASN A 165 -4.96 0.62 -10.80
N ARG A 166 -5.02 -0.13 -11.90
CA ARG A 166 -5.92 0.20 -13.04
C ARG A 166 -7.38 0.39 -12.63
N GLU A 167 -7.91 -0.48 -11.79
CA GLU A 167 -9.32 -0.42 -11.37
C GLU A 167 -9.57 0.83 -10.51
N GLU A 168 -8.68 1.10 -9.55
CA GLU A 168 -8.70 2.32 -8.75
C GLU A 168 -8.58 3.56 -9.62
N ALA A 169 -7.67 3.57 -10.59
CA ALA A 169 -7.46 4.70 -11.49
C ALA A 169 -8.75 5.04 -12.26
N TYR A 170 -9.41 4.02 -12.83
CA TYR A 170 -10.68 4.20 -13.55
C TYR A 170 -11.77 4.72 -12.62
N ILE A 171 -11.97 4.08 -11.47
CA ILE A 171 -13.01 4.49 -10.51
C ILE A 171 -12.78 5.91 -9.99
N LEU A 172 -11.55 6.23 -9.61
CA LEU A 172 -11.20 7.50 -8.99
C LEU A 172 -11.18 8.65 -10.00
N SER A 173 -10.85 8.40 -11.28
CA SER A 173 -10.90 9.45 -12.31
C SER A 173 -12.31 10.05 -12.45
N GLY A 174 -13.34 9.26 -12.16
CA GLY A 174 -14.75 9.66 -12.26
C GLY A 174 -15.23 9.85 -13.70
N LEU A 175 -14.45 9.39 -14.69
CA LEU A 175 -14.85 9.33 -16.10
C LEU A 175 -15.90 8.23 -16.27
N ASN A 176 -16.89 8.47 -17.13
CA ASN A 176 -17.94 7.49 -17.37
C ASN A 176 -17.38 6.31 -18.20
N LEU A 177 -17.74 5.07 -17.89
CA LEU A 177 -17.30 3.89 -18.64
C LEU A 177 -17.65 3.97 -20.13
N ASP A 178 -18.72 4.69 -20.50
CA ASP A 178 -19.06 4.92 -21.91
C ASP A 178 -18.05 5.84 -22.60
N GLU A 179 -17.46 6.81 -21.89
CA GLU A 179 -16.35 7.66 -22.38
C GLU A 179 -15.04 6.87 -22.52
N LEU A 180 -14.91 5.73 -21.82
CA LEU A 180 -13.72 4.87 -21.78
C LEU A 180 -13.78 3.68 -22.77
N ARG A 181 -14.92 3.45 -23.45
CA ARG A 181 -15.10 2.28 -24.35
C ARG A 181 -14.74 2.55 -25.80
N GLU A 182 -14.53 3.80 -26.18
CA GLU A 182 -14.38 4.22 -27.59
C GLU A 182 -13.00 4.78 -27.94
N ASP A 183 -12.06 4.86 -26.99
CA ASP A 183 -10.76 5.51 -27.19
C ASP A 183 -9.57 4.60 -26.84
N GLU A 184 -8.64 4.40 -27.77
CA GLU A 184 -7.36 3.73 -27.52
C GLU A 184 -6.51 4.50 -26.48
N ASN A 185 -6.77 5.81 -26.28
CA ASN A 185 -6.13 6.67 -25.28
C ASN A 185 -6.86 6.75 -23.93
N THR A 186 -7.83 5.88 -23.69
CA THR A 186 -8.61 5.81 -22.44
C THR A 186 -7.74 5.92 -21.18
N LEU A 187 -6.64 5.16 -21.11
CA LEU A 187 -5.75 5.19 -19.96
C LEU A 187 -5.03 6.54 -19.81
N ASN A 188 -4.66 7.19 -20.91
CA ASN A 188 -4.01 8.51 -20.89
C ASN A 188 -4.98 9.58 -20.36
N ASN A 189 -6.24 9.56 -20.79
CA ASN A 189 -7.26 10.49 -20.31
C ASN A 189 -7.51 10.33 -18.80
N VAL A 190 -7.62 9.08 -18.34
CA VAL A 190 -7.72 8.74 -16.91
C VAL A 190 -6.53 9.29 -16.14
N CYS A 191 -5.32 9.05 -16.65
CA CYS A 191 -4.11 9.49 -15.98
C CYS A 191 -4.01 11.02 -15.87
N ASN A 192 -4.28 11.73 -16.98
CA ASN A 192 -4.31 13.19 -16.98
C ASN A 192 -5.33 13.74 -15.97
N GLN A 193 -6.53 13.13 -15.93
CA GLN A 193 -7.58 13.52 -15.01
C GLN A 193 -7.18 13.31 -13.54
N LEU A 194 -6.47 12.23 -13.23
CA LEU A 194 -5.98 11.93 -11.88
C LEU A 194 -4.86 12.89 -11.47
N THR A 195 -3.86 13.08 -12.34
CA THR A 195 -2.74 14.01 -12.10
C THR A 195 -3.27 15.42 -11.81
N GLU A 196 -4.26 15.91 -12.56
CA GLU A 196 -4.89 17.21 -12.34
C GLU A 196 -5.68 17.26 -11.02
N LYS A 197 -6.56 16.28 -10.76
CA LYS A 197 -7.45 16.30 -9.58
C LYS A 197 -6.71 16.12 -8.25
N VAL A 198 -5.66 15.30 -8.26
CA VAL A 198 -4.77 15.07 -7.11
C VAL A 198 -3.73 16.20 -7.01
N GLY A 199 -3.33 16.78 -8.14
CA GLY A 199 -2.23 17.74 -8.20
C GLY A 199 -0.88 17.08 -7.88
N CYS A 200 -0.70 15.81 -8.24
CA CYS A 200 0.55 15.08 -8.01
C CYS A 200 1.55 15.33 -9.13
N LYS A 201 2.85 15.30 -8.78
CA LYS A 201 3.92 15.42 -9.77
C LYS A 201 4.12 14.11 -10.52
N HIS A 202 3.97 12.99 -9.81
CA HIS A 202 4.20 11.65 -10.33
C HIS A 202 2.94 10.81 -10.14
N LEU A 203 2.48 10.15 -11.22
CA LEU A 203 1.42 9.16 -11.18
C LEU A 203 2.01 7.80 -11.60
N VAL A 204 1.85 6.78 -10.77
CA VAL A 204 2.35 5.42 -11.03
C VAL A 204 1.19 4.44 -11.03
N VAL A 205 0.77 3.96 -12.20
CA VAL A 205 -0.35 3.03 -12.33
C VAL A 205 0.17 1.61 -12.48
N THR A 206 -0.23 0.72 -11.56
CA THR A 206 0.05 -0.72 -11.73
C THR A 206 -1.00 -1.37 -12.62
N LEU A 207 -0.57 -2.06 -13.67
CA LEU A 207 -1.40 -2.64 -14.73
C LEU A 207 -1.44 -4.18 -14.69
N GLY A 208 -1.05 -4.79 -13.57
CA GLY A 208 -1.03 -6.24 -13.38
C GLY A 208 -0.10 -6.92 -14.39
N LYS A 209 -0.65 -7.77 -15.26
CA LYS A 209 0.13 -8.51 -16.28
C LYS A 209 0.75 -7.61 -17.35
N GLU A 210 0.24 -6.39 -17.51
CA GLU A 210 0.81 -5.42 -18.45
C GLU A 210 1.95 -4.62 -17.83
N GLY A 211 2.24 -4.80 -16.54
CA GLY A 211 3.34 -4.17 -15.83
C GLY A 211 2.92 -2.87 -15.14
N MET A 212 3.60 -1.77 -15.44
CA MET A 212 3.47 -0.49 -14.73
C MET A 212 3.62 0.69 -15.70
N LEU A 213 2.92 1.79 -15.41
CA LEU A 213 3.02 3.04 -16.16
C LEU A 213 3.34 4.18 -15.18
N HIS A 214 4.45 4.89 -15.41
CA HIS A 214 4.79 6.12 -14.70
C HIS A 214 4.56 7.34 -15.59
N ILE A 215 3.98 8.40 -15.02
CA ILE A 215 3.67 9.65 -15.70
C ILE A 215 4.21 10.81 -14.88
N GLU A 216 4.97 11.69 -15.54
CA GLU A 216 5.52 12.94 -15.01
C GLU A 216 5.34 14.05 -16.06
N GLY A 217 4.37 14.95 -15.83
CA GLY A 217 3.96 15.93 -16.84
C GLY A 217 3.52 15.23 -18.13
N ASP A 218 4.10 15.63 -19.27
CA ASP A 218 3.82 15.03 -20.58
C ASP A 218 4.63 13.74 -20.85
N SER A 219 5.54 13.38 -19.94
CA SER A 219 6.40 12.19 -20.11
C SER A 219 5.71 10.95 -19.58
N GLN A 220 5.82 9.86 -20.34
CA GLN A 220 5.32 8.54 -19.96
C GLN A 220 6.43 7.50 -20.01
N PHE A 221 6.48 6.65 -18.99
CA PHE A 221 7.41 5.54 -18.90
C PHE A 221 6.64 4.25 -18.62
N ALA A 222 6.47 3.44 -19.67
CA ALA A 222 5.80 2.15 -19.59
C ALA A 222 6.83 1.02 -19.38
N LEU A 223 6.58 0.20 -18.36
CA LEU A 223 7.39 -0.96 -18.02
C LEU A 223 6.54 -2.23 -18.18
N PRO A 224 6.90 -3.18 -19.06
CA PRO A 224 6.23 -4.46 -19.12
C PRO A 224 6.47 -5.26 -17.84
N THR A 225 5.57 -6.18 -17.50
CA THR A 225 5.77 -7.03 -16.32
C THR A 225 7.05 -7.88 -16.45
N GLN A 226 7.78 -8.03 -15.34
CA GLN A 226 8.89 -8.99 -15.27
C GLN A 226 8.44 -10.37 -14.74
N ALA A 227 7.16 -10.53 -14.37
CA ALA A 227 6.64 -11.78 -13.85
C ALA A 227 6.63 -12.87 -14.93
N LYS A 228 7.43 -13.93 -14.74
CA LYS A 228 7.44 -15.09 -15.64
C LYS A 228 6.25 -16.02 -15.41
N GLN A 229 5.86 -16.20 -14.15
CA GLN A 229 4.70 -17.01 -13.73
C GLN A 229 4.05 -16.37 -12.50
N THR A 230 2.72 -16.31 -12.49
CA THR A 230 1.93 -15.77 -11.37
C THR A 230 1.25 -16.91 -10.62
N PHE A 231 1.59 -17.08 -9.35
CA PHE A 231 0.96 -18.03 -8.43
C PHE A 231 -0.09 -17.35 -7.54
N ASP A 232 0.26 -16.25 -6.87
CA ASP A 232 -0.64 -15.50 -6.00
C ASP A 232 -0.31 -14.01 -6.07
N VAL A 233 -1.31 -13.15 -6.30
CA VAL A 233 -1.13 -11.69 -6.42
C VAL A 233 -1.31 -10.94 -5.10
N THR A 234 -1.55 -11.66 -4.00
CA THR A 234 -1.79 -11.08 -2.68
C THR A 234 -0.57 -10.30 -2.18
N GLY A 235 -0.72 -8.99 -1.99
CA GLY A 235 0.34 -8.13 -1.45
C GLY A 235 1.34 -7.60 -2.48
N ALA A 236 1.09 -7.82 -3.78
CA ALA A 236 1.94 -7.27 -4.84
C ALA A 236 1.91 -5.73 -4.88
N GLY A 237 0.74 -5.12 -4.65
CA GLY A 237 0.60 -3.66 -4.56
C GLY A 237 1.44 -3.06 -3.42
N ASP A 238 1.32 -3.63 -2.22
CA ASP A 238 2.12 -3.27 -1.05
C ASP A 238 3.64 -3.38 -1.33
N THR A 239 4.06 -4.43 -2.04
CA THR A 239 5.46 -4.65 -2.44
C THR A 239 5.94 -3.58 -3.41
N VAL A 240 5.10 -3.21 -4.38
CA VAL A 240 5.38 -2.10 -5.31
C VAL A 240 5.58 -0.81 -4.53
N LEU A 241 4.65 -0.44 -3.65
CA LEU A 241 4.74 0.82 -2.92
C LEU A 241 5.96 0.86 -1.99
N ALA A 242 6.23 -0.23 -1.27
CA ALA A 242 7.39 -0.36 -0.41
C ALA A 242 8.70 -0.19 -1.18
N THR A 243 8.83 -0.87 -2.33
CA THR A 243 10.05 -0.82 -3.15
C THR A 243 10.21 0.55 -3.81
N LEU A 244 9.12 1.12 -4.31
CA LEU A 244 9.10 2.43 -4.97
C LEU A 244 9.53 3.55 -4.00
N SER A 245 8.92 3.58 -2.80
CA SER A 245 9.24 4.57 -1.77
C SER A 245 10.65 4.40 -1.21
N LEU A 246 11.13 3.15 -1.04
CA LEU A 246 12.48 2.89 -0.57
C LEU A 246 13.55 3.26 -1.60
N ALA A 247 13.34 2.96 -2.89
CA ALA A 247 14.27 3.34 -3.95
C ALA A 247 14.37 4.87 -4.06
N TRP A 248 13.24 5.57 -4.00
CA TRP A 248 13.25 7.03 -3.93
C TRP A 248 14.01 7.56 -2.71
N ALA A 249 13.75 7.01 -1.52
CA ALA A 249 14.47 7.38 -0.30
C ALA A 249 15.99 7.13 -0.41
N ALA A 250 16.40 6.11 -1.18
CA ALA A 250 17.80 5.81 -1.46
C ALA A 250 18.44 6.73 -2.52
N GLY A 251 17.69 7.66 -3.11
CA GLY A 251 18.18 8.67 -4.05
C GLY A 251 18.05 8.30 -5.53
N PHE A 252 17.35 7.22 -5.86
CA PHE A 252 17.03 6.87 -7.25
C PHE A 252 15.89 7.74 -7.80
N ASP A 253 15.84 7.93 -9.12
CA ASP A 253 14.71 8.59 -9.76
C ASP A 253 13.45 7.69 -9.80
N LEU A 254 12.28 8.25 -10.16
CA LEU A 254 11.03 7.48 -10.18
C LEU A 254 11.02 6.37 -11.25
N ASN A 255 11.72 6.53 -12.36
CA ASN A 255 11.78 5.49 -13.40
C ASN A 255 12.60 4.29 -12.90
N GLU A 256 13.76 4.56 -12.29
CA GLU A 256 14.60 3.56 -11.63
C GLU A 256 13.85 2.86 -10.48
N ALA A 257 13.13 3.64 -9.66
CA ALA A 257 12.28 3.11 -8.61
C ALA A 257 11.15 2.21 -9.17
N CYS A 258 10.53 2.59 -10.30
CA CYS A 258 9.53 1.77 -10.97
C CYS A 258 10.12 0.46 -11.52
N ILE A 259 11.35 0.46 -12.04
CA ILE A 259 12.05 -0.76 -12.48
C ILE A 259 12.24 -1.72 -11.29
N ALA A 260 12.75 -1.20 -10.16
CA ALA A 260 12.92 -1.98 -8.93
C ALA A 260 11.58 -2.53 -8.42
N ALA A 261 10.55 -1.69 -8.36
CA ALA A 261 9.24 -2.08 -7.86
C ALA A 261 8.54 -3.12 -8.75
N ASN A 262 8.65 -2.98 -10.08
CA ASN A 262 8.11 -3.96 -11.03
C ASN A 262 8.85 -5.31 -10.95
N SER A 263 10.16 -5.29 -10.70
CA SER A 263 10.97 -6.51 -10.48
C SER A 263 10.59 -7.20 -9.16
N ALA A 264 10.47 -6.45 -8.06
CA ALA A 264 10.05 -6.96 -6.76
C ALA A 264 8.63 -7.56 -6.83
N ALA A 265 7.70 -6.87 -7.50
CA ALA A 265 6.36 -7.39 -7.77
C ALA A 265 6.41 -8.71 -8.54
N GLY A 266 7.24 -8.80 -9.59
CA GLY A 266 7.42 -10.01 -10.39
C GLY A 266 7.92 -11.21 -9.59
N ILE A 267 8.75 -10.97 -8.56
CA ILE A 267 9.22 -12.01 -7.62
C ILE A 267 8.08 -12.47 -6.70
N VAL A 268 7.40 -11.54 -6.03
CA VAL A 268 6.41 -11.91 -5.00
C VAL A 268 5.15 -12.53 -5.59
N VAL A 269 4.75 -12.16 -6.81
CA VAL A 269 3.61 -12.82 -7.48
C VAL A 269 3.89 -14.28 -7.81
N GLY A 270 5.17 -14.69 -7.81
CA GLY A 270 5.60 -16.08 -7.94
C GLY A 270 5.54 -16.89 -6.64
N LYS A 271 5.27 -16.25 -5.50
CA LYS A 271 5.20 -16.88 -4.17
C LYS A 271 3.75 -17.09 -3.76
N MET A 272 3.50 -18.03 -2.86
CA MET A 272 2.16 -18.26 -2.29
C MET A 272 1.93 -17.35 -1.09
N GLY A 273 0.84 -16.59 -1.10
CA GLY A 273 0.40 -15.69 -0.04
C GLY A 273 1.22 -14.39 0.07
N CYS A 274 0.90 -13.60 1.10
CA CYS A 274 1.54 -12.30 1.37
C CYS A 274 2.96 -12.51 1.92
N VAL A 275 3.98 -12.45 1.06
CA VAL A 275 5.40 -12.65 1.41
C VAL A 275 6.19 -11.46 0.90
N PRO A 276 7.16 -10.92 1.66
CA PRO A 276 8.00 -9.84 1.16
C PRO A 276 8.96 -10.29 0.05
N CYS A 277 9.45 -9.31 -0.70
CA CYS A 277 10.64 -9.46 -1.53
C CYS A 277 11.89 -9.30 -0.65
N GLU A 278 12.82 -10.25 -0.73
CA GLU A 278 14.10 -10.16 -0.02
C GLU A 278 15.12 -9.40 -0.87
N PHE A 279 16.01 -8.64 -0.22
CA PHE A 279 17.01 -7.82 -0.90
C PHE A 279 17.86 -8.59 -1.93
N ASP A 280 18.32 -9.79 -1.58
CA ASP A 280 19.16 -10.60 -2.47
C ASP A 280 18.39 -11.11 -3.70
N GLU A 281 17.08 -11.35 -3.56
CA GLU A 281 16.21 -11.73 -4.69
C GLU A 281 16.05 -10.56 -5.66
N LEU A 282 15.77 -9.36 -5.13
CA LEU A 282 15.65 -8.15 -5.93
C LEU A 282 16.97 -7.83 -6.64
N LEU A 283 18.09 -7.90 -5.92
CA LEU A 283 19.41 -7.65 -6.48
C LEU A 283 19.77 -8.64 -7.60
N ALA A 284 19.40 -9.91 -7.45
CA ALA A 284 19.58 -10.91 -8.49
C ALA A 284 18.71 -10.61 -9.74
N ALA A 285 17.45 -10.23 -9.54
CA ALA A 285 16.54 -9.90 -10.64
C ALA A 285 16.96 -8.65 -11.41
N LEU A 286 17.49 -7.63 -10.73
CA LEU A 286 17.96 -6.40 -11.39
C LEU A 286 19.26 -6.57 -12.20
N ARG A 287 19.98 -7.68 -12.00
CA ARG A 287 21.24 -7.99 -12.70
C ARG A 287 21.05 -8.91 -13.92
N SER A 288 19.86 -9.47 -14.11
CA SER A 288 19.54 -10.42 -15.19
C SER A 288 18.96 -9.72 -16.40
#